data_AF-A0A7C1KPV4-F1
#
_entry.id   AF-A0A7C1KPV4-F1
#
_cell.length_a   1.000
_cell.length_b   1.000
_cell.length_c   1.000
_cell.angle_alpha   90.00
_cell.angle_beta   90.00
_cell.angle_gamma   90.00
#
_symmetry.space_group_name_H-M   'P 1'
#
loop_
_entity.id
_entity.type
_entity.pdbx_description
1 polymer ?
#
loop_
_entity_poly.entity_id
_entity_poly.type
_entity_poly.pdbx_seq_one_letter_code
_entity_poly.pdbx_strand_id
1 'polypeptide(L)' 'MSLSSKTAGKIAELLVMTIREKLRKYKPETLYMLFCCKLLGKDRYAMFSFVQSMNTTFGVSIWEQIAVILPGTKNSKK' A
#
# COMPACT_ATOMS: atom_id res chain seq x y z
N MET A 1 8.31 -22.28 -9.46
CA MET A 1 9.34 -21.35 -8.92
C MET A 1 8.90 -20.95 -7.52
N SER A 2 9.70 -21.23 -6.50
CA SER A 2 9.44 -20.78 -5.13
C SER A 2 10.22 -19.52 -4.87
N LEU A 3 9.57 -18.46 -4.38
CA LEU A 3 10.27 -17.32 -3.81
C LEU A 3 11.16 -17.82 -2.66
N SER A 4 12.38 -17.28 -2.58
CA SER A 4 13.24 -17.48 -1.41
C SER A 4 12.52 -16.95 -0.17
N SER A 5 12.53 -17.70 0.93
CA SER A 5 11.89 -17.29 2.20
C SER A 5 12.38 -15.92 2.69
N LYS A 6 13.64 -15.58 2.40
CA LYS A 6 14.23 -14.26 2.70
C LYS A 6 13.59 -13.14 1.88
N THR A 7 13.29 -13.41 0.60
CA THR A 7 12.64 -12.43 -0.29
C THR A 7 11.19 -12.22 0.12
N ALA A 8 10.47 -13.29 0.45
CA ALA A 8 9.10 -13.22 0.95
C ALA A 8 9.01 -12.43 2.28
N GLY A 9 9.96 -12.66 3.21
CA GLY A 9 10.05 -11.90 4.45
C GLY A 9 10.27 -10.40 4.23
N LYS A 10 11.18 -10.02 3.33
CA LYS A 10 11.43 -8.61 2.97
C LYS A 10 10.20 -7.93 2.36
N ILE A 11 9.47 -8.64 1.48
CA ILE A 11 8.24 -8.11 0.90
C ILE A 11 7.18 -7.91 1.98
N ALA A 12 7.03 -8.87 2.91
CA ALA A 12 6.08 -8.76 4.02
C ALA A 12 6.42 -7.57 4.94
N GLU A 13 7.70 -7.39 5.28
CA GLU A 13 8.16 -6.26 6.09
C GLU A 13 7.89 -4.93 5.40
N LEU A 14 8.15 -4.84 4.10
CA LEU A 14 7.89 -3.65 3.29
C LEU A 14 6.40 -3.30 3.28
N LEU A 15 5.53 -4.28 3.03
CA LEU A 15 4.07 -4.10 3.06
C LEU A 15 3.60 -3.57 4.42
N VAL A 16 4.06 -4.18 5.52
CA VAL A 16 3.70 -3.76 6.88
C VAL A 16 4.18 -2.35 7.17
N MET A 17 5.41 -2.01 6.75
CA MET A 17 5.96 -0.68 6.97
C MET A 17 5.19 0.38 6.19
N THR A 18 4.85 0.14 4.92
CA THR A 18 4.06 1.08 4.11
C THR A 18 2.65 1.29 4.67
N ILE A 19 1.97 0.21 5.11
CA ILE A 19 0.65 0.32 5.74
C ILE A 19 0.74 1.17 7.03
N ARG A 20 1.74 0.91 7.88
CA ARG A 20 1.95 1.66 9.13
C ARG A 20 2.23 3.14 8.87
N GLU A 21 3.05 3.46 7.88
CA GLU A 21 3.31 4.85 7.51
C GLU A 21 2.07 5.54 6.97
N LYS A 22 1.29 4.83 6.14
CA LYS A 22 0.04 5.37 5.59
C LYS A 22 -0.97 5.65 6.70
N LEU A 23 -1.15 4.73 7.64
CA LEU A 23 -2.00 4.93 8.82
C LEU A 23 -1.56 6.15 9.66
N ARG A 24 -0.24 6.34 9.87
CA ARG A 24 0.30 7.48 10.62
C ARG A 24 0.13 8.82 9.90
N LYS A 25 0.32 8.84 8.58
CA LYS A 25 0.27 10.07 7.77
C LYS A 25 -1.13 10.40 7.25
N TYR A 26 -2.08 9.46 7.32
CA TYR A 26 -3.41 9.66 6.75
C TYR A 26 -4.13 10.81 7.46
N LYS A 27 -4.31 11.91 6.72
CA LYS A 27 -5.19 13.01 7.09
C LYS A 27 -6.37 12.97 6.14
N PRO A 28 -7.60 12.72 6.63
CA PRO A 28 -8.77 12.71 5.76
C PRO A 28 -8.98 14.12 5.20
N GLU A 29 -8.99 14.25 3.87
CA GLU A 29 -9.32 15.50 3.20
C GLU A 29 -10.84 15.75 3.32
N THR A 30 -11.25 16.30 4.46
CA THR A 30 -12.65 16.53 4.81
C THR A 30 -13.21 17.85 4.29
N LEU A 31 -12.38 18.75 3.75
CA LEU A 31 -12.79 20.14 3.46
C LEU A 31 -13.59 20.31 2.16
N TYR A 32 -13.42 19.44 1.16
CA TYR A 32 -13.99 19.68 -0.18
C TYR A 32 -15.21 18.82 -0.54
N MET A 33 -15.72 17.95 0.34
CA MET A 33 -16.74 16.97 -0.05
C MET A 33 -18.01 16.97 0.82
N LEU A 34 -18.82 18.01 0.62
CA LEU A 34 -20.09 18.25 1.33
C LEU A 34 -21.21 17.25 1.00
N PHE A 35 -21.19 16.62 -0.18
CA PHE A 35 -22.24 15.67 -0.60
C PHE A 35 -22.00 14.25 -0.09
N CYS A 36 -20.80 13.68 -0.31
CA CYS A 36 -20.52 12.30 0.10
C CYS A 36 -20.45 12.15 1.63
N CYS A 37 -20.01 13.18 2.37
CA CYS A 37 -20.13 13.20 3.83
C CYS A 37 -21.60 13.20 4.30
N LYS A 38 -22.51 13.84 3.56
CA LYS A 38 -23.95 13.82 3.88
C LYS A 38 -24.62 12.49 3.51
N LEU A 39 -24.19 11.84 2.43
CA LEU A 39 -24.77 10.59 1.95
C LEU A 39 -24.32 9.36 2.74
N LEU A 40 -23.02 9.26 3.04
CA LEU A 40 -22.42 8.09 3.69
C LEU A 40 -22.11 8.33 5.18
N GLY A 41 -22.10 9.58 5.64
CA GLY A 41 -21.56 9.93 6.95
C GLY A 41 -20.02 10.02 6.93
N LYS A 42 -19.48 10.84 7.84
CA LYS A 42 -18.04 11.14 7.91
C LYS A 42 -17.17 9.90 8.11
N ASP A 43 -17.60 8.96 8.96
CA ASP A 43 -16.79 7.80 9.33
C ASP A 43 -16.65 6.79 8.19
N ARG A 44 -17.76 6.48 7.50
CA ARG A 44 -17.75 5.59 6.34
C ARG A 44 -16.92 6.18 5.21
N TYR A 45 -17.02 7.50 4.99
CA TYR A 45 -16.22 8.17 3.97
C TYR A 45 -14.71 8.15 4.29
N ALA A 46 -14.31 8.39 5.54
CA ALA A 46 -12.92 8.30 5.95
C ALA A 46 -12.33 6.90 5.71
N MET A 47 -13.10 5.84 5.97
CA MET A 47 -12.69 4.47 5.65
C MET A 47 -12.51 4.25 4.14
N PHE A 48 -13.47 4.69 3.32
CA PHE A 48 -13.37 4.54 1.86
C PHE A 48 -12.20 5.32 1.27
N SER A 49 -12.01 6.57 1.69
CA SER A 49 -10.89 7.41 1.28
C SER A 49 -9.55 6.80 1.69
N PHE A 50 -9.47 6.21 2.89
CA PHE A 50 -8.28 5.48 3.32
C PHE A 50 -7.99 4.28 2.40
N VAL A 51 -8.99 3.42 2.13
CA VAL A 51 -8.84 2.25 1.25
C VAL A 51 -8.45 2.67 -0.17
N GLN A 52 -9.04 3.73 -0.71
CA GLN A 52 -8.68 4.25 -2.02
C GLN A 52 -7.25 4.79 -2.07
N SER A 53 -6.84 5.56 -1.06
CA SER A 53 -5.47 6.07 -0.93
C SER A 53 -4.45 4.94 -0.77
N MET A 54 -4.86 3.87 -0.10
CA MET A 54 -4.07 2.67 0.07
C MET A 54 -3.91 1.94 -1.28
N ASN A 55 -4.99 1.78 -2.05
CA ASN A 55 -4.96 1.14 -3.37
C ASN A 55 -4.08 1.89 -4.38
N THR A 56 -4.09 3.22 -4.40
CA THR A 56 -3.19 3.99 -5.29
C THR A 56 -1.72 3.86 -4.87
N THR A 57 -1.46 3.77 -3.56
CA THR A 57 -0.10 3.56 -3.02
C THR A 57 0.41 2.15 -3.36
N PHE A 58 -0.44 1.14 -3.24
CA PHE A 58 -0.11 -0.25 -3.63
C PHE A 58 0.09 -0.41 -5.13
N GLY A 59 -0.76 0.21 -5.95
CA GLY A 59 -0.77 0.06 -7.41
C GLY A 59 0.48 0.61 -8.10
N VAL A 60 1.05 1.71 -7.61
CA VAL A 60 2.21 2.37 -8.25
C VAL A 60 3.49 2.17 -7.44
N SER A 61 3.51 2.59 -6.17
CA SER A 61 4.76 2.72 -5.41
C SER A 61 5.30 1.40 -4.84
N ILE A 62 4.43 0.45 -4.50
CA ILE A 62 4.85 -0.83 -3.92
C ILE A 62 5.30 -1.82 -4.99
N TRP A 63 4.68 -1.81 -6.16
CA TRP A 63 5.09 -2.68 -7.26
C TRP A 63 6.50 -2.36 -7.76
N GLU A 64 6.89 -1.07 -7.82
CA GLU A 64 8.28 -0.67 -8.09
C GLU A 64 9.25 -1.21 -7.04
N GLN A 65 8.91 -1.07 -5.76
CA GLN A 65 9.76 -1.56 -4.67
C GLN A 65 9.91 -3.08 -4.69
N ILE A 66 8.84 -3.81 -4.99
CA ILE A 66 8.87 -5.27 -5.16
C ILE A 66 9.71 -5.65 -6.39
N ALA A 67 9.59 -4.93 -7.50
CA ALA A 67 10.37 -5.16 -8.71
C ALA A 67 11.88 -4.97 -8.50
N VAL A 68 12.30 -4.12 -7.56
CA VAL A 68 13.70 -3.93 -7.13
C VAL A 68 14.18 -5.04 -6.18
N ILE A 69 13.29 -5.70 -5.46
CA ILE A 69 13.61 -6.79 -4.52
C ILE A 69 13.76 -8.14 -5.25
N LEU A 70 13.00 -8.33 -6.33
CA LEU A 70 13.04 -9.53 -7.17
C LEU A 70 14.35 -9.82 -7.95
N PRO A 71 15.20 -8.87 -8.39
CA PRO A 71 16.41 -9.14 -9.17
C PRO A 71 17.50 -9.89 -8.37
N GLY A 72 17.31 -10.06 -7.06
CA GLY A 72 18.15 -10.90 -6.21
C GLY A 72 18.09 -12.40 -6.52
N THR A 73 17.12 -12.86 -7.33
CA THR A 73 17.13 -14.20 -7.92
C THR A 73 17.87 -14.19 -9.26
N LYS A 74 19.12 -13.72 -9.28
CA LYS A 74 20.00 -14.04 -10.41
C LYS A 74 20.22 -15.54 -10.40
N ASN A 75 19.70 -16.21 -11.42
CA ASN A 75 20.01 -17.59 -11.73
C ASN A 75 21.53 -17.75 -11.81
N SER A 76 22.13 -18.31 -10.76
CA SER A 76 23.41 -18.99 -10.86
C SER A 76 23.13 -20.31 -11.59
N LYS A 77 23.26 -20.26 -12.92
CA LYS A 77 23.20 -21.30 -13.96
C LYS A 77 22.68 -20.53 -15.19
N LYS A 78 23.48 -20.22 -16.21
CA LYS A 78 24.51 -21.02 -16.88
C LYS A 78 25.33 -20.08 -17.77
#